data_AF-A0A1B9JU60-F1
#
_entry.id   AF-A0A1B9JU60-F1
#
_cell.length_a   1.000
_cell.length_b   1.000
_cell.length_c   1.000
_cell.angle_alpha   90.00
_cell.angle_beta   90.00
_cell.angle_gamma   90.00
#
_symmetry.space_group_name_H-M   'P 1'
#
loop_
_entity.id
_entity.type
_entity.pdbx_description
1 polymer ?
#
loop_
_entity_poly.entity_id
_entity_poly.type
_entity_poly.pdbx_seq_one_letter_code
_entity_poly.pdbx_strand_id
1 'polypeptide(L)'
;MMQNKLPLTIDPIKAAQKKLDYVGYYPAKSVARVESIKSDIECSLSFDYDEQKLCVVTIDAKVTLELICQRCFKPFITEVHVMNKFSPVKSDAQAETLPDYYEPVLINEFGEIDILALLEDEIILSLPIAPVHDSKHCEVSEADMVFGEIPAENEKTNPFAILDSLKNKG
;
A
#
# COMPACT_ATOMS: atom_id res chain seq x y z
N MET A 1 -9.10 -12.70 23.79
CA MET A 1 -9.81 -11.43 24.08
C MET A 1 -10.98 -11.35 23.12
N MET A 2 -12.14 -10.85 23.54
CA MET A 2 -13.35 -10.88 22.72
C MET A 2 -13.21 -9.81 21.62
N GLN A 3 -12.67 -10.20 20.46
CA GLN A 3 -12.63 -9.37 19.27
C GLN A 3 -14.07 -9.24 18.75
N ASN A 4 -14.66 -8.07 18.88
CA ASN A 4 -15.97 -7.78 18.31
C ASN A 4 -15.80 -7.26 16.89
N LYS A 5 -16.80 -7.51 16.05
CA LYS A 5 -16.88 -6.84 14.75
C LYS A 5 -17.00 -5.34 14.97
N LEU A 6 -16.17 -4.58 14.27
CA LEU A 6 -16.22 -3.12 14.31
C LEU A 6 -17.38 -2.57 13.47
N PRO A 7 -17.91 -1.38 13.80
CA PRO A 7 -18.92 -0.73 12.97
C PRO A 7 -18.33 -0.36 11.60
N LEU A 8 -19.14 -0.41 10.55
CA LEU A 8 -18.70 -0.04 9.20
C LEU A 8 -18.48 1.48 9.07
N THR A 9 -19.40 2.26 9.64
CA THR A 9 -19.32 3.72 9.66
C THR A 9 -19.29 4.26 11.08
N ILE A 10 -18.59 5.38 11.27
CA ILE A 10 -18.50 6.09 12.56
C ILE A 10 -18.57 7.60 12.30
N ASP A 11 -19.29 8.34 13.15
CA ASP A 11 -19.16 9.80 13.25
C ASP A 11 -17.89 10.12 14.06
N PRO A 12 -16.79 10.55 13.41
CA PRO A 12 -15.50 10.69 14.08
C PRO A 12 -15.51 11.83 15.09
N ILE A 13 -16.32 12.87 14.86
CA ILE A 13 -16.43 14.03 15.74
C ILE A 13 -17.09 13.62 17.05
N LYS A 14 -18.21 12.90 17.00
CA LYS A 14 -18.87 12.37 18.20
C LYS A 14 -18.02 11.35 18.94
N ALA A 15 -17.28 10.52 18.20
CA ALA A 15 -16.36 9.54 18.80
C ALA A 15 -15.22 10.24 19.54
N ALA A 16 -14.61 11.28 18.94
CA ALA A 16 -13.54 12.06 19.56
C ALA A 16 -14.01 12.84 20.79
N GLN A 17 -15.21 13.43 20.75
CA GLN A 17 -15.82 14.10 21.91
C GLN A 17 -15.96 13.16 23.12
N LYS A 18 -16.18 11.88 22.86
CA LYS A 18 -16.32 10.83 23.87
C LYS A 18 -15.03 10.09 24.17
N LYS A 19 -13.91 10.42 23.48
CA LYS A 19 -12.62 9.73 23.55
C LYS A 19 -12.76 8.21 23.43
N LEU A 20 -13.45 7.78 22.37
CA LEU A 20 -13.71 6.36 22.15
C LEU A 20 -12.50 5.69 21.49
N ASP A 21 -12.16 4.52 22.01
CA ASP A 21 -11.24 3.59 21.38
C ASP A 21 -11.99 2.30 21.04
N TYR A 22 -11.70 1.76 19.86
CA TYR A 22 -12.26 0.51 19.39
C TYR A 22 -11.14 -0.47 19.09
N VAL A 23 -11.32 -1.72 19.49
CA VAL A 23 -10.43 -2.83 19.14
C VAL A 23 -11.29 -3.97 18.65
N GLY A 24 -11.00 -4.47 17.46
CA GLY A 24 -11.83 -5.49 16.84
C GLY A 24 -11.30 -5.93 15.49
N TYR A 25 -12.21 -6.38 14.65
CA TYR A 25 -11.86 -6.90 13.34
C TYR A 25 -12.94 -6.68 12.29
N TYR A 26 -12.52 -6.72 11.02
CA TYR A 26 -13.40 -6.90 9.88
C TYR A 26 -13.16 -8.28 9.26
N PRO A 27 -14.22 -9.09 9.04
CA PRO A 27 -14.07 -10.38 8.39
C PRO A 27 -13.48 -10.24 6.99
N ALA A 28 -12.61 -11.17 6.59
CA ALA A 28 -12.02 -11.19 5.25
C ALA A 28 -13.07 -11.15 4.13
N LYS A 29 -14.26 -11.73 4.38
CA LYS A 29 -15.39 -11.75 3.45
C LYS A 29 -16.09 -10.40 3.25
N SER A 30 -15.86 -9.45 4.15
CA SER A 30 -16.43 -8.10 4.06
C SER A 30 -15.55 -7.16 3.21
N VAL A 31 -14.30 -7.54 2.99
CA VAL A 31 -13.32 -6.82 2.18
C VAL A 31 -13.63 -7.04 0.71
N ALA A 32 -13.80 -5.96 -0.04
CA ALA A 32 -14.22 -5.97 -1.43
C ALA A 32 -13.11 -5.55 -2.41
N ARG A 33 -12.20 -4.66 -1.98
CA ARG A 33 -11.19 -4.04 -2.85
C ARG A 33 -9.81 -4.65 -2.72
N VAL A 34 -9.48 -5.24 -1.57
CA VAL A 34 -8.19 -5.92 -1.36
C VAL A 34 -8.31 -7.38 -1.81
N GLU A 35 -7.50 -7.76 -2.78
CA GLU A 35 -7.48 -9.13 -3.31
C GLU A 35 -6.71 -10.11 -2.41
N SER A 36 -7.00 -11.40 -2.57
CA SER A 36 -6.19 -12.50 -2.02
C SER A 36 -5.95 -12.44 -0.50
N ILE A 37 -6.91 -11.88 0.23
CA ILE A 37 -6.90 -11.82 1.69
C ILE A 37 -6.98 -13.23 2.32
N LYS A 38 -6.14 -13.49 3.32
CA LYS A 38 -6.04 -14.80 4.00
C LYS A 38 -6.36 -14.75 5.49
N SER A 39 -6.48 -13.57 6.08
CA SER A 39 -6.94 -13.37 7.46
C SER A 39 -8.02 -12.30 7.53
N ASP A 40 -8.73 -12.26 8.65
CA ASP A 40 -9.52 -11.07 8.98
C ASP A 40 -8.58 -9.85 9.18
N ILE A 41 -9.11 -8.64 9.00
CA ILE A 41 -8.37 -7.40 9.29
C ILE A 41 -8.51 -7.14 10.79
N GLU A 42 -7.45 -7.38 11.56
CA GLU A 42 -7.39 -6.99 12.96
C GLU A 42 -7.04 -5.52 13.04
N CYS A 43 -7.81 -4.72 13.79
CA CYS A 43 -7.52 -3.30 13.88
C CYS A 43 -7.93 -2.66 15.20
N SER A 44 -7.26 -1.55 15.49
CA SER A 44 -7.62 -0.62 16.55
C SER A 44 -7.82 0.78 15.98
N LEU A 45 -8.81 1.48 16.51
CA LEU A 45 -9.19 2.82 16.13
C LEU A 45 -9.21 3.69 17.38
N SER A 46 -8.63 4.87 17.31
CA SER A 46 -8.67 5.86 18.37
C SER A 46 -9.14 7.20 17.83
N PHE A 47 -10.00 7.88 18.60
CA PHE A 47 -10.60 9.16 18.23
C PHE A 47 -10.31 10.18 19.33
N ASP A 48 -9.57 11.24 19.02
CA ASP A 48 -9.26 12.32 19.96
C ASP A 48 -9.22 13.68 19.24
N TYR A 49 -9.00 14.75 19.99
CA TYR A 49 -8.64 16.06 19.49
C TYR A 49 -7.18 16.36 19.80
N ASP A 50 -6.48 16.93 18.82
CA ASP A 50 -5.11 17.38 19.05
C ASP A 50 -5.04 18.77 19.71
N GLU A 51 -3.82 19.29 19.85
CA GLU A 51 -3.55 20.60 20.44
C GLU A 51 -4.19 21.75 19.64
N GLN A 52 -4.39 21.57 18.33
CA GLN A 52 -5.02 22.53 17.42
C GLN A 52 -6.54 22.37 17.35
N LYS A 53 -7.13 21.48 18.17
CA LYS A 53 -8.57 21.14 18.16
C LYS A 53 -9.03 20.49 16.86
N LEU A 54 -8.11 19.89 16.11
CA LEU A 54 -8.47 19.03 14.98
C LEU A 54 -8.92 17.66 15.51
N CYS A 55 -9.99 17.12 14.94
CA CYS A 55 -10.42 15.76 15.21
C CYS A 55 -9.43 14.81 14.54
N VAL A 56 -8.90 13.85 15.27
CA VAL A 56 -7.91 12.89 14.78
C VAL A 56 -8.47 11.48 14.90
N VAL A 57 -8.41 10.75 13.81
CA VAL A 57 -8.71 9.32 13.72
C VAL A 57 -7.40 8.59 13.53
N THR A 58 -6.96 7.82 14.53
CA THR A 58 -5.77 6.98 14.41
C THR A 58 -6.20 5.55 14.12
N ILE A 59 -5.58 4.93 13.12
CA ILE A 59 -5.78 3.52 12.80
C ILE A 59 -4.46 2.76 13.01
N ASP A 60 -4.57 1.51 13.47
CA ASP A 60 -3.51 0.50 13.42
C ASP A 60 -4.18 -0.81 13.03
N ALA A 61 -3.78 -1.39 11.89
CA ALA A 61 -4.42 -2.58 11.36
C ALA A 61 -3.44 -3.57 10.73
N LYS A 62 -3.72 -4.86 10.90
CA LYS A 62 -2.93 -5.97 10.38
C LYS A 62 -3.80 -6.92 9.58
N VAL A 63 -3.25 -7.36 8.46
CA VAL A 63 -3.90 -8.33 7.59
C VAL A 63 -2.86 -9.21 6.91
N THR A 64 -3.18 -10.48 6.71
CA THR A 64 -2.36 -11.41 5.94
C THR A 64 -2.92 -11.53 4.53
N LEU A 65 -2.06 -11.34 3.53
CA LEU A 65 -2.38 -11.45 2.11
C LEU A 65 -1.52 -12.53 1.43
N GLU A 66 -2.01 -13.08 0.34
CA GLU A 66 -1.23 -13.88 -0.61
C GLU A 66 -0.96 -13.05 -1.86
N LEU A 67 0.33 -12.80 -2.14
CA LEU A 67 0.77 -12.04 -3.31
C LEU A 67 1.54 -12.96 -4.26
N ILE A 68 1.64 -12.56 -5.52
CA ILE A 68 2.46 -13.26 -6.53
C ILE A 68 3.83 -12.60 -6.62
N CYS A 69 4.90 -13.36 -6.41
CA CYS A 69 6.25 -12.83 -6.54
C CYS A 69 6.56 -12.46 -8.00
N GLN A 70 6.99 -11.21 -8.24
CA GLN A 70 7.37 -10.71 -9.57
C GLN A 70 8.73 -11.22 -10.09
N ARG A 71 9.45 -12.05 -9.31
CA ARG A 71 10.71 -12.70 -9.74
C ARG A 71 10.48 -14.15 -10.17
N CYS A 72 9.85 -14.95 -9.32
CA CYS A 72 9.66 -16.39 -9.57
C CYS A 72 8.23 -16.77 -9.98
N PHE A 73 7.29 -15.81 -9.97
CA PHE A 73 5.86 -16.02 -10.27
C PHE A 73 5.14 -17.02 -9.35
N LYS A 74 5.69 -17.32 -8.18
CA LYS A 74 5.03 -18.19 -7.18
C LYS A 74 4.25 -17.35 -6.15
N PRO A 75 3.14 -17.89 -5.61
CA PRO A 75 2.43 -17.24 -4.51
C PRO A 75 3.26 -17.27 -3.23
N PHE A 76 3.16 -16.22 -2.42
CA PHE A 76 3.73 -16.17 -1.09
C PHE A 76 2.81 -15.40 -0.13
N ILE A 77 2.90 -15.75 1.15
CA ILE A 77 2.12 -15.12 2.21
C ILE A 77 2.92 -13.97 2.81
N THR A 78 2.29 -12.82 3.00
CA THR A 78 2.88 -11.67 3.68
C THR A 78 1.88 -11.05 4.65
N GLU A 79 2.36 -10.61 5.81
CA GLU A 79 1.60 -9.73 6.68
C GLU A 79 1.79 -8.28 6.21
N VAL A 80 0.70 -7.54 6.19
CA VAL A 80 0.65 -6.11 5.90
C VAL A 80 0.19 -5.43 7.17
N HIS A 81 0.99 -4.47 7.65
CA HIS A 81 0.69 -3.64 8.80
C HIS A 81 0.57 -2.19 8.34
N VAL A 82 -0.57 -1.57 8.64
CA VAL A 82 -0.84 -0.17 8.32
C VAL A 82 -1.11 0.60 9.60
N MET A 83 -0.51 1.78 9.70
CA MET A 83 -0.73 2.73 10.80
C MET A 83 -0.73 4.13 10.22
N ASN A 84 -1.82 4.86 10.42
CA ASN A 84 -1.94 6.21 9.90
C ASN A 84 -2.89 7.06 10.74
N LYS A 85 -2.85 8.39 10.54
CA LYS A 85 -3.69 9.36 11.23
C LYS A 85 -4.43 10.23 10.23
N PHE A 86 -5.74 10.33 10.42
CA PHE A 86 -6.62 11.07 9.56
C PHE A 86 -7.30 12.22 10.28
N SER A 87 -7.66 13.26 9.55
CA SER A 87 -8.56 14.30 10.02
C SER A 87 -9.80 14.36 9.11
N PRO A 88 -11.01 14.30 9.69
CA PRO A 88 -12.24 14.37 8.90
C PRO A 88 -12.44 15.75 8.28
N VAL A 89 -12.75 15.77 7.00
CA VAL A 89 -12.97 16.99 6.21
C VAL A 89 -14.30 16.94 5.47
N LYS A 90 -14.84 18.12 5.15
CA LYS A 90 -16.11 18.28 4.42
C LYS A 90 -15.93 18.64 2.95
N SER A 91 -14.71 19.02 2.55
CA SER A 91 -14.40 19.45 1.19
C SER A 91 -12.90 19.40 0.93
N ASP A 92 -12.54 19.36 -0.35
CA ASP A 92 -11.14 19.39 -0.81
C ASP A 92 -10.43 20.68 -0.36
N ALA A 93 -11.13 21.81 -0.36
CA ALA A 93 -10.58 23.08 0.14
C ALA A 93 -10.20 23.01 1.64
N GLN A 94 -10.91 22.20 2.44
CA GLN A 94 -10.52 21.98 3.83
C GLN A 94 -9.33 21.02 3.92
N ALA A 95 -9.29 20.00 3.06
CA ALA A 95 -8.16 19.06 2.98
C ALA A 95 -6.84 19.78 2.72
N GLU A 96 -6.82 20.78 1.82
CA GLU A 96 -5.61 21.57 1.49
C GLU A 96 -5.06 22.40 2.66
N THR A 97 -5.89 22.65 3.67
CA THR A 97 -5.50 23.41 4.87
C THR A 97 -5.03 22.54 6.03
N LEU A 98 -5.13 21.21 5.89
CA LEU A 98 -4.69 20.31 6.93
C LEU A 98 -3.17 20.33 7.07
N PRO A 99 -2.65 20.15 8.29
CA PRO A 99 -1.23 19.90 8.47
C PRO A 99 -0.78 18.62 7.76
N ASP A 100 0.41 18.63 7.16
CA ASP A 100 0.97 17.53 6.35
C ASP A 100 1.08 16.17 7.07
N TYR A 101 0.97 16.14 8.39
CA TYR A 101 1.04 14.91 9.20
C TYR A 101 -0.32 14.24 9.42
N TYR A 102 -1.41 14.78 8.86
CA TYR A 102 -2.72 14.13 8.84
C TYR A 102 -3.23 13.97 7.41
N GLU A 103 -3.69 12.76 7.11
CA GLU A 103 -4.39 12.49 5.86
C GLU A 103 -5.86 12.96 5.93
N PRO A 104 -6.40 13.62 4.90
CA PRO A 104 -7.80 13.99 4.86
C PRO A 104 -8.68 12.74 4.71
N VAL A 105 -9.79 12.67 5.46
CA VAL A 105 -10.86 11.70 5.21
C VAL A 105 -12.19 12.42 5.02
N LEU A 106 -12.83 12.26 3.86
CA LEU A 106 -14.10 12.91 3.57
C LEU A 106 -15.23 12.28 4.40
N ILE A 107 -15.99 13.13 5.09
CA ILE A 107 -17.21 12.70 5.78
C ILE A 107 -18.39 12.68 4.81
N ASN A 108 -19.26 11.69 4.94
CA ASN A 108 -20.49 11.59 4.16
C ASN A 108 -21.56 12.60 4.62
N GLU A 109 -22.73 12.59 3.96
CA GLU A 109 -23.86 13.48 4.28
C GLU A 109 -24.39 13.33 5.72
N PHE A 110 -24.12 12.20 6.37
CA PHE A 110 -24.48 11.92 7.76
C PHE A 110 -23.40 12.34 8.76
N GLY A 111 -22.27 12.86 8.28
CA GLY A 111 -21.12 13.22 9.10
C GLY A 111 -20.30 12.02 9.56
N GLU A 112 -20.42 10.88 8.86
CA GLU A 112 -19.71 9.64 9.17
C GLU A 112 -18.61 9.35 8.15
N ILE A 113 -17.64 8.55 8.55
CA ILE A 113 -16.60 7.98 7.68
C ILE A 113 -16.79 6.48 7.57
N ASP A 114 -16.48 5.91 6.40
CA ASP A 114 -16.43 4.46 6.19
C ASP A 114 -15.05 3.94 6.59
N ILE A 115 -15.00 3.21 7.69
CA ILE A 115 -13.75 2.71 8.28
C ILE A 115 -13.20 1.54 7.47
N LEU A 116 -14.06 0.67 6.97
CA LEU A 116 -13.62 -0.49 6.20
C LEU A 116 -13.02 -0.03 4.87
N ALA A 117 -13.68 0.91 4.20
CA ALA A 117 -13.11 1.53 3.02
C ALA A 117 -11.75 2.20 3.34
N LEU A 118 -11.67 3.02 4.39
CA LEU A 118 -10.42 3.66 4.79
C LEU A 118 -9.27 2.64 4.99
N LEU A 119 -9.55 1.53 5.68
CA LEU A 119 -8.58 0.46 5.89
C LEU A 119 -8.14 -0.21 4.59
N GLU A 120 -9.08 -0.48 3.68
CA GLU A 120 -8.75 -1.07 2.37
C GLU A 120 -7.82 -0.16 1.56
N ASP A 121 -8.06 1.15 1.54
CA ASP A 121 -7.20 2.10 0.82
C ASP A 121 -5.78 2.09 1.39
N GLU A 122 -5.64 2.14 2.71
CA GLU A 122 -4.33 2.10 3.36
C GLU A 122 -3.60 0.77 3.13
N ILE A 123 -4.32 -0.35 3.16
CA ILE A 123 -3.74 -1.66 2.84
C ILE A 123 -3.23 -1.65 1.40
N ILE A 124 -4.02 -1.19 0.43
CA ILE A 124 -3.61 -1.13 -0.98
C ILE A 124 -2.39 -0.22 -1.16
N LEU A 125 -2.39 0.95 -0.53
CA LEU A 125 -1.28 1.92 -0.61
C LEU A 125 0.01 1.39 0.01
N SER A 126 -0.09 0.52 1.01
CA SER A 126 1.07 -0.13 1.64
C SER A 126 1.66 -1.28 0.83
N LEU A 127 0.98 -1.76 -0.22
CA LEU A 127 1.49 -2.86 -1.04
C LEU A 127 2.66 -2.41 -1.92
N PRO A 128 3.71 -3.24 -2.05
CA PRO A 128 4.80 -2.95 -2.97
C PRO A 128 4.31 -3.02 -4.42
N ILE A 129 4.78 -2.09 -5.26
CA ILE A 129 4.51 -2.09 -6.71
C ILE A 129 4.96 -3.41 -7.37
N ALA A 130 6.07 -3.98 -6.90
CA ALA A 130 6.60 -5.25 -7.34
C ALA A 130 6.83 -6.18 -6.14
N PRO A 131 5.81 -6.95 -5.71
CA PRO A 131 5.94 -7.86 -4.58
C PRO A 131 6.96 -8.95 -4.87
N VAL A 132 7.89 -9.14 -3.93
CA VAL A 132 8.85 -10.23 -3.93
C VAL A 132 8.95 -10.81 -2.53
N HIS A 133 9.00 -12.12 -2.42
CA HIS A 133 9.40 -12.76 -1.17
C HIS A 133 10.87 -12.49 -0.84
N ASP A 134 11.21 -12.64 0.44
CA ASP A 134 12.60 -12.58 0.93
C ASP A 134 13.52 -13.45 0.06
N SER A 135 14.71 -12.93 -0.27
CA SER A 135 15.64 -13.52 -1.24
C SER A 135 16.06 -14.95 -0.88
N LYS A 136 15.99 -15.33 0.40
CA LYS A 136 16.21 -16.70 0.88
C LYS A 136 15.18 -17.72 0.37
N HIS A 137 13.99 -17.27 0.00
CA HIS A 137 12.87 -18.12 -0.44
C HIS A 137 12.62 -18.01 -1.95
N CYS A 138 13.38 -17.16 -2.65
CA CYS A 138 13.31 -17.00 -4.10
C CYS A 138 14.22 -18.00 -4.80
N GLU A 139 13.62 -18.91 -5.59
CA GLU A 139 14.35 -19.89 -6.39
C GLU A 139 15.25 -19.24 -7.44
N VAL A 140 14.92 -18.01 -7.86
CA VAL A 140 15.82 -17.16 -8.65
C VAL A 140 16.79 -16.50 -7.66
N SER A 141 17.89 -17.20 -7.38
CA SER A 141 18.92 -16.74 -6.47
C SER A 141 19.75 -15.60 -7.08
N GLU A 142 20.46 -14.82 -6.26
CA GLU A 142 21.44 -13.84 -6.75
C GLU A 142 22.51 -14.48 -7.65
N ALA A 143 22.68 -15.81 -7.63
CA ALA A 143 23.61 -16.53 -8.48
C ALA A 143 23.17 -16.62 -9.96
N ASP A 144 21.91 -16.34 -10.29
CA ASP A 144 21.43 -16.24 -11.68
C ASP A 144 21.66 -14.84 -12.28
N MET A 145 22.15 -13.86 -11.49
CA MET A 145 22.70 -12.63 -12.01
C MET A 145 24.08 -12.90 -12.61
N VAL A 146 24.09 -13.57 -13.78
CA VAL A 146 25.27 -13.64 -14.62
C VAL A 146 25.53 -12.21 -15.09
N PHE A 147 26.48 -11.52 -14.45
CA PHE A 147 27.22 -10.47 -15.13
C PHE A 147 27.84 -11.16 -16.34
N GLY A 148 27.23 -10.97 -17.50
CA GLY A 148 27.79 -11.51 -18.74
C GLY A 148 29.24 -11.04 -18.81
N GLU A 149 30.19 -11.98 -18.75
CA GLU A 149 31.55 -11.66 -19.15
C GLU A 149 31.44 -11.20 -20.59
N ILE A 150 31.67 -9.90 -20.81
CA ILE A 150 31.75 -9.34 -22.15
C ILE A 150 32.89 -10.12 -22.80
N PRO A 151 32.65 -10.97 -23.81
CA PRO A 151 33.75 -11.63 -24.49
C PRO A 151 34.65 -10.52 -25.01
N ALA A 152 35.97 -10.66 -24.79
CA ALA A 152 36.94 -9.74 -25.36
C ALA A 152 36.56 -9.48 -26.82
N GLU A 153 36.40 -8.20 -27.14
CA GLU A 153 35.90 -7.70 -28.41
C GLU A 153 36.62 -8.41 -29.56
N ASN A 154 36.01 -9.46 -30.13
CA ASN A 154 36.46 -9.95 -31.43
C ASN A 154 36.24 -8.79 -32.36
N GLU A 155 37.33 -8.26 -32.94
CA GLU A 155 37.33 -7.20 -33.94
C GLU A 155 36.22 -7.47 -34.95
N LYS A 156 35.06 -6.85 -34.75
CA LYS A 156 33.96 -6.93 -35.69
C LYS A 156 34.42 -6.16 -36.90
N THR A 157 34.85 -6.88 -37.94
CA THR A 157 34.97 -6.32 -39.29
C THR A 157 33.70 -5.54 -39.55
N ASN A 158 33.83 -4.22 -39.69
CA ASN A 158 32.71 -3.30 -39.81
C ASN A 158 31.78 -3.79 -40.95
N PRO A 159 30.49 -4.09 -40.67
CA PRO A 159 29.56 -4.59 -41.70
C PRO A 159 29.27 -3.55 -42.80
N PHE A 160 29.67 -2.29 -42.58
CA PHE A 160 29.62 -1.20 -43.54
C PHE A 160 30.98 -0.89 -44.19
N ALA A 161 32.00 -1.73 -44.03
CA ALA A 161 33.29 -1.58 -44.73
C ALA A 161 33.12 -1.51 -46.27
N ILE A 162 32.02 -2.06 -46.79
CA ILE A 162 31.63 -2.00 -48.21
C ILE A 162 31.30 -0.56 -48.65
N LEU A 163 30.91 0.34 -47.73
CA LEU A 163 30.59 1.74 -48.04
C LEU A 163 31.83 2.60 -48.33
N ASP A 164 33.03 2.17 -47.91
CA ASP A 164 34.28 2.88 -48.21
C ASP A 164 34.57 2.90 -49.72
N SER A 165 34.16 1.85 -50.43
CA SER A 165 34.29 1.73 -51.89
C SER A 165 33.35 2.66 -52.68
N LEU A 166 32.34 3.23 -52.02
CA LEU A 166 31.38 4.17 -52.64
C LEU A 166 31.79 5.64 -52.48
N LYS A 167 32.90 5.93 -51.78
CA LYS A 167 33.35 7.31 -51.53
C LYS A 167 34.15 7.92 -52.70
N ASN A 168 34.47 7.16 -53.74
CA ASN A 168 35.30 7.61 -54.88
C ASN A 168 34.76 7.20 -56.27
N LYS A 169 33.46 7.30 -56.50
CA LYS A 169 32.92 7.43 -57.87
C LYS A 169 31.77 8.44 -57.84
N GLY A 170 32.01 9.60 -58.46
CA GLY A 170 30.95 10.50 -58.90
C GLY A 170 30.15 9.91 -60.07
#